data_AF-A0A929VAG8-F1
#
_entry.id   AF-A0A929VAG8-F1
#
_cell.length_a   1.000
_cell.length_b   1.000
_cell.length_c   1.000
_cell.angle_alpha   90.00
_cell.angle_beta   90.00
_cell.angle_gamma   90.00
#
_symmetry.space_group_name_H-M   'P 1'
#
loop_
_entity.id
_entity.type
_entity.pdbx_description
1 polymer ?
#
loop_
_entity_poly.entity_id
_entity_poly.type
_entity_poly.pdbx_seq_one_letter_code
_entity_poly.pdbx_strand_id
1 'polypeptide(L)'
;MAERYVHFIAVFSVAFLVAIAVLSIYLFGYLKAMLEYKELNKQFVTLKGSNIQAAPDQEVKGVPDLKVNFKGLSSINADVASWIYMPGVDISYPVVRGKDNDYYLQHTFEKNVSLSGAIFMDYQDSPDLVGFNTFIYGHNMRNGTMFGSLKKYLQDETLIQSAPYFYLYLKDGS
;
A
#
# COMPACT_ATOMS: atom_id res chain seq x y z
N MET A 1 -9.64 20.24 51.03
CA MET A 1 -9.19 20.79 49.73
C MET A 1 -8.13 19.90 49.08
N ALA A 2 -7.00 19.61 49.74
CA ALA A 2 -5.89 18.82 49.17
C ALA A 2 -6.28 17.41 48.67
N GLU A 3 -7.05 16.62 49.43
CA GLU A 3 -7.45 15.26 49.01
C GLU A 3 -8.26 15.25 47.71
N ARG A 4 -9.13 16.25 47.50
CA ARG A 4 -9.93 16.38 46.27
C ARG A 4 -9.04 16.68 45.06
N TYR A 5 -7.93 17.39 45.25
CA TYR A 5 -6.93 17.63 44.20
C TYR A 5 -6.12 16.36 43.91
N VAL A 6 -5.72 15.60 44.92
CA VAL A 6 -4.98 14.34 44.74
C VAL A 6 -5.81 13.32 43.95
N HIS A 7 -7.09 13.14 44.30
CA HIS A 7 -7.98 12.27 43.53
C HIS A 7 -8.19 12.74 42.10
N PHE A 8 -8.35 14.04 41.88
CA PHE A 8 -8.50 14.61 40.54
C PHE A 8 -7.25 14.36 39.69
N ILE A 9 -6.05 14.63 40.23
CA ILE A 9 -4.77 14.38 39.54
C ILE A 9 -4.63 12.89 39.21
N ALA A 10 -4.92 11.99 40.15
CA ALA A 10 -4.81 10.55 39.93
C ALA A 10 -5.72 10.07 38.79
N VAL A 11 -6.98 10.52 38.75
CA VAL A 11 -7.93 10.17 37.67
C VAL A 11 -7.44 10.70 36.31
N PHE A 12 -6.95 11.95 36.26
CA PHE A 12 -6.39 12.52 35.03
C PHE A 12 -5.14 11.78 34.56
N SER A 13 -4.24 11.40 35.48
CA SER A 13 -3.05 10.61 35.14
C SER A 13 -3.42 9.25 34.56
N VAL A 14 -4.41 8.56 35.12
CA VAL A 14 -4.89 7.28 34.58
C VAL A 14 -5.49 7.46 33.19
N ALA A 15 -6.36 8.45 33.00
CA ALA A 15 -6.97 8.74 31.70
C ALA A 15 -5.90 9.09 30.64
N PHE A 16 -4.87 9.86 31.02
CA PHE A 16 -3.76 10.21 30.15
C PHE A 16 -2.91 8.99 29.76
N LEU A 17 -2.61 8.09 30.70
CA LEU A 17 -1.89 6.85 30.42
C LEU A 17 -2.67 5.92 29.48
N VAL A 18 -4.00 5.81 29.67
CA VAL A 18 -4.87 5.06 28.76
C VAL A 18 -4.85 5.67 27.36
N ALA A 19 -4.94 7.00 27.25
CA ALA A 19 -4.87 7.68 25.97
C ALA A 19 -3.52 7.46 25.25
N ILE A 20 -2.41 7.51 25.99
CA ILE A 20 -1.08 7.17 25.45
C ILE A 20 -1.05 5.72 24.97
N ALA A 21 -1.52 4.77 25.78
CA ALA A 21 -1.50 3.35 25.41
C ALA A 21 -2.31 3.10 24.12
N VAL A 22 -3.50 3.70 24.00
CA VAL A 22 -4.32 3.62 22.79
C VAL A 22 -3.60 4.25 21.59
N LEU A 23 -3.01 5.43 21.74
CA LEU A 23 -2.25 6.09 20.68
C LEU A 23 -1.03 5.25 20.25
N SER A 24 -0.32 4.64 21.20
CA SER A 24 0.82 3.76 20.94
C SER A 24 0.41 2.50 20.17
N ILE A 25 -0.75 1.90 20.47
CA ILE A 25 -1.28 0.75 19.71
C ILE A 25 -1.53 1.15 18.25
N TYR A 26 -2.20 2.29 18.02
CA TYR A 26 -2.45 2.78 16.66
C TYR A 26 -1.16 3.11 15.91
N LEU A 27 -0.21 3.78 16.57
CA LEU A 27 1.08 4.12 15.97
C LEU A 27 1.89 2.86 15.64
N PHE A 28 1.90 1.86 16.53
CA PHE A 28 2.60 0.60 16.31
C PHE A 28 2.02 -0.17 15.12
N GLY A 29 0.68 -0.30 15.04
CA GLY A 29 0.02 -0.94 13.90
C GLY A 29 0.34 -0.25 12.57
N TYR A 30 0.33 1.08 12.57
CA TYR A 30 0.71 1.89 11.41
C TYR A 30 2.18 1.71 10.98
N LEU A 31 3.11 1.72 11.94
CA LEU A 31 4.53 1.51 11.66
C LEU A 31 4.82 0.08 11.17
N LYS A 32 4.16 -0.91 11.77
CA LYS A 32 4.28 -2.32 11.37
C LYS A 32 3.82 -2.51 9.94
N ALA A 33 2.64 -1.99 9.56
CA ALA A 33 2.13 -2.11 8.19
C ALA A 33 3.07 -1.46 7.17
N MET A 34 3.64 -0.28 7.48
CA MET A 34 4.64 0.34 6.61
C MET A 34 5.90 -0.51 6.43
N LEU A 35 6.39 -1.12 7.51
CA LEU A 35 7.55 -2.01 7.45
C LEU A 35 7.24 -3.27 6.65
N GLU A 36 6.07 -3.88 6.85
CA GLU A 36 5.60 -5.05 6.10
C GLU A 36 5.66 -4.80 4.60
N TYR A 37 5.07 -3.70 4.10
CA TYR A 37 5.12 -3.38 2.67
C TYR A 37 6.52 -3.12 2.13
N LYS A 38 7.38 -2.45 2.91
CA LYS A 38 8.76 -2.19 2.50
C LYS A 38 9.57 -3.49 2.39
N GLU A 39 9.38 -4.42 3.31
CA GLU A 39 10.05 -5.72 3.27
C GLU A 39 9.47 -6.64 2.18
N LEU A 40 8.15 -6.61 1.96
CA LEU A 40 7.48 -7.35 0.91
C LEU A 40 8.03 -6.96 -0.48
N ASN A 41 8.24 -5.67 -0.73
CA ASN A 41 8.87 -5.21 -1.97
C ASN A 41 10.29 -5.77 -2.14
N LYS A 42 11.12 -5.75 -1.09
CA LYS A 42 12.48 -6.31 -1.17
C LYS A 42 12.48 -7.83 -1.41
N GLN A 43 11.51 -8.53 -0.85
CA GLN A 43 11.45 -9.99 -0.87
C GLN A 43 10.89 -10.53 -2.20
N PHE A 44 9.84 -9.91 -2.74
CA PHE A 44 9.09 -10.45 -3.86
C PHE A 44 9.35 -9.75 -5.18
N VAL A 45 10.09 -8.63 -5.17
CA VAL A 45 10.37 -7.86 -6.37
C VAL A 45 11.87 -7.72 -6.58
N THR A 46 12.32 -8.02 -7.79
CA THR A 46 13.68 -7.70 -8.24
C THR A 46 13.60 -6.87 -9.51
N LEU A 47 14.15 -5.67 -9.46
CA LEU A 47 14.36 -4.83 -10.64
C LEU A 47 15.63 -5.30 -11.34
N LYS A 48 15.51 -5.80 -12.59
CA LYS A 48 16.68 -6.15 -13.40
C LYS A 48 16.94 -5.04 -14.41
N GLY A 49 18.02 -4.29 -14.20
CA GLY A 49 18.58 -3.41 -15.23
C GLY A 49 18.04 -1.97 -15.24
N SER A 50 19.00 -1.05 -15.12
CA SER A 50 18.97 0.38 -15.43
C SER A 50 18.25 1.35 -14.46
N ASN A 51 19.07 2.02 -13.65
CA ASN A 51 18.94 3.39 -13.17
C ASN A 51 17.57 3.85 -12.65
N ILE A 52 17.24 3.49 -11.40
CA ILE A 52 16.35 4.33 -10.57
C ILE A 52 17.18 5.50 -10.01
N GLN A 53 17.65 6.30 -10.93
CA GLN A 53 17.79 7.75 -10.82
C GLN A 53 17.25 8.22 -12.15
N ALA A 54 15.91 8.21 -12.26
CA ALA A 54 15.25 9.00 -13.27
C ALA A 54 15.60 10.45 -12.95
N ALA A 55 16.64 10.96 -13.59
CA ALA A 55 16.74 12.38 -13.87
C ALA A 55 15.41 12.78 -14.53
N PRO A 56 14.87 13.99 -14.27
CA PRO A 56 13.53 14.40 -14.70
C PRO A 56 13.22 14.24 -16.20
N ASP A 57 14.25 14.04 -17.03
CA ASP A 57 14.19 14.10 -18.50
C ASP A 57 14.39 12.76 -19.21
N GLN A 58 14.33 11.61 -18.52
CA GLN A 58 14.46 10.29 -19.18
C GLN A 58 13.09 9.62 -19.35
N GLU A 59 12.61 9.61 -20.59
CA GLU A 59 11.46 8.83 -21.06
C GLU A 59 11.68 7.35 -20.70
N VAL A 60 10.79 6.75 -19.88
CA VAL A 60 10.83 5.31 -19.60
C VAL A 60 10.43 4.58 -20.88
N LYS A 61 11.41 4.24 -21.72
CA LYS A 61 11.18 3.48 -22.95
C LYS A 61 10.93 2.00 -22.62
N GLY A 62 9.67 1.59 -22.70
CA GLY A 62 9.23 0.21 -22.57
C GLY A 62 8.74 -0.17 -21.17
N VAL A 63 8.19 -1.38 -21.05
CA VAL A 63 7.74 -1.94 -19.76
C VAL A 63 8.96 -2.20 -18.87
N PRO A 64 9.00 -1.70 -17.63
CA PRO A 64 10.10 -1.97 -16.70
C PRO A 64 10.32 -3.48 -16.51
N ASP A 65 11.57 -3.93 -16.56
CA ASP A 65 11.93 -5.34 -16.28
C ASP A 65 11.89 -5.60 -14.76
N LEU A 66 10.65 -5.72 -14.26
CA LEU A 66 10.30 -6.05 -12.90
C LEU A 66 10.02 -7.56 -12.81
N LYS A 67 10.80 -8.28 -12.00
CA LYS A 67 10.52 -9.70 -11.72
C LYS A 67 9.78 -9.82 -10.40
N VAL A 68 8.52 -10.25 -10.49
CA VAL A 68 7.66 -10.49 -9.33
C VAL A 68 7.57 -11.99 -9.03
N ASN A 69 7.86 -12.39 -7.80
CA ASN A 69 7.74 -13.77 -7.34
C ASN A 69 6.28 -14.11 -6.96
N PHE A 70 5.44 -14.30 -7.97
CA PHE A 70 4.02 -14.64 -7.78
C PHE A 70 3.79 -15.97 -7.07
N LYS A 71 4.70 -16.94 -7.21
CA LYS A 71 4.62 -18.23 -6.50
C LYS A 71 4.75 -18.01 -4.98
N GLY A 72 5.72 -17.19 -4.56
CA GLY A 72 5.91 -16.81 -3.18
C GLY A 72 4.71 -16.05 -2.62
N LEU A 73 4.23 -15.03 -3.35
CA LEU A 73 3.04 -14.27 -2.97
C LEU A 73 1.80 -15.18 -2.83
N SER A 74 1.55 -16.03 -3.82
CA SER A 74 0.38 -16.94 -3.81
C SER A 74 0.43 -17.99 -2.69
N SER A 75 1.64 -18.33 -2.21
CA SER A 75 1.81 -19.22 -1.06
C SER A 75 1.43 -18.58 0.28
N ILE A 76 1.53 -17.25 0.36
CA ILE A 76 1.11 -16.48 1.53
C ILE A 76 -0.39 -16.17 1.45
N ASN A 77 -0.84 -15.72 0.29
CA ASN A 77 -2.24 -15.39 0.06
C ASN A 77 -2.68 -15.81 -1.35
N ALA A 78 -3.64 -16.71 -1.44
CA ALA A 78 -4.22 -17.15 -2.71
C ALA A 78 -4.99 -16.04 -3.45
N ASP A 79 -5.38 -14.97 -2.74
CA ASP A 79 -6.17 -13.85 -3.27
C ASP A 79 -5.33 -12.88 -4.11
N VAL A 80 -4.01 -13.10 -4.25
CA VAL A 80 -3.17 -12.31 -5.17
C VAL A 80 -3.75 -12.39 -6.58
N ALA A 81 -4.04 -11.25 -7.19
CA ALA A 81 -4.42 -11.18 -8.60
C ALA A 81 -3.22 -10.76 -9.46
N SER A 82 -2.58 -9.66 -9.10
CA SER A 82 -1.53 -9.02 -9.89
C SER A 82 -0.56 -8.22 -9.01
N TRP A 83 0.40 -7.55 -9.63
CA TRP A 83 1.28 -6.59 -8.97
C TRP A 83 1.17 -5.24 -9.67
N ILE A 84 0.91 -4.15 -8.92
CA ILE A 84 0.85 -2.80 -9.47
C ILE A 84 2.19 -2.09 -9.27
N TYR A 85 2.67 -1.43 -10.31
CA TYR A 85 3.86 -0.60 -10.29
C TYR A 85 3.62 0.74 -10.98
N MET A 86 3.89 1.83 -10.27
CA MET A 86 3.83 3.20 -10.80
C MET A 86 5.13 3.93 -10.44
N PRO A 87 6.12 3.98 -11.34
CA PRO A 87 7.44 4.54 -11.03
C PRO A 87 7.38 6.03 -10.69
N GLY A 88 6.49 6.79 -11.33
CA GLY A 88 6.38 8.24 -11.12
C GLY A 88 5.97 8.68 -9.71
N VAL A 89 5.36 7.78 -8.92
CA VAL A 89 4.85 8.08 -7.58
C VAL A 89 5.21 7.04 -6.53
N ASP A 90 6.21 6.20 -6.82
CA ASP A 90 6.79 5.18 -5.93
C ASP A 90 5.72 4.21 -5.36
N ILE A 91 4.78 3.79 -6.21
CA ILE A 91 3.78 2.77 -5.90
C ILE A 91 4.30 1.44 -6.43
N SER A 92 4.43 0.45 -5.54
CA SER A 92 4.78 -0.92 -5.88
C SER A 92 4.19 -1.84 -4.83
N TYR A 93 3.11 -2.55 -5.15
CA TYR A 93 2.36 -3.37 -4.18
C TYR A 93 1.71 -4.59 -4.85
N PRO A 94 1.48 -5.68 -4.09
CA PRO A 94 0.59 -6.75 -4.55
C PRO A 94 -0.84 -6.22 -4.61
N VAL A 95 -1.57 -6.63 -5.65
CA VAL A 95 -3.01 -6.40 -5.78
C VAL A 95 -3.74 -7.69 -5.41
N VAL A 96 -4.61 -7.63 -4.41
CA VAL A 96 -5.43 -8.77 -3.98
C VAL A 96 -6.88 -8.60 -4.42
N ARG A 97 -7.61 -9.70 -4.54
CA ARG A 97 -9.03 -9.69 -4.89
C ARG A 97 -9.82 -10.51 -3.88
N GLY A 98 -10.62 -9.81 -3.08
CA GLY A 98 -11.47 -10.42 -2.06
C GLY A 98 -12.73 -11.08 -2.62
N LYS A 99 -13.60 -11.50 -1.71
CA LYS A 99 -14.98 -11.91 -2.02
C LYS A 99 -15.96 -10.72 -2.00
N ASP A 100 -15.49 -9.59 -1.50
CA ASP A 100 -16.17 -8.31 -1.36
C ASP A 100 -15.14 -7.17 -1.49
N ASN A 101 -15.60 -5.93 -1.43
CA ASN A 101 -14.77 -4.73 -1.47
C ASN A 101 -14.46 -4.15 -0.07
N ASP A 102 -14.80 -4.86 1.00
CA ASP A 102 -14.71 -4.35 2.37
C ASP A 102 -13.54 -4.97 3.15
N TYR A 103 -13.27 -6.26 2.94
CA TYR A 103 -12.29 -7.01 3.71
C TYR A 103 -10.90 -6.36 3.68
N TYR A 104 -10.38 -6.06 2.49
CA TYR A 104 -9.05 -5.49 2.30
C TYR A 104 -8.96 -3.99 2.57
N LEU A 105 -10.06 -3.32 2.93
CA LEU A 105 -9.99 -1.97 3.50
C LEU A 105 -9.30 -1.98 4.87
N GLN A 106 -9.38 -3.08 5.62
CA GLN A 106 -8.85 -3.16 6.99
C GLN A 106 -7.88 -4.34 7.20
N HIS A 107 -7.44 -4.97 6.12
CA HIS A 107 -6.49 -6.08 6.16
C HIS A 107 -5.34 -5.87 5.18
N THR A 108 -4.13 -6.22 5.58
CA THR A 108 -2.97 -6.24 4.68
C THR A 108 -3.06 -7.40 3.69
N PHE A 109 -2.11 -7.43 2.76
CA PHE A 109 -1.86 -8.57 1.89
C PHE A 109 -1.80 -9.92 2.64
N GLU A 110 -1.15 -9.96 3.81
CA GLU A 110 -1.00 -11.17 4.61
C GLU A 110 -2.25 -11.50 5.44
N LYS A 111 -3.36 -10.78 5.24
CA LYS A 111 -4.61 -10.90 6.00
C LYS A 111 -4.50 -10.47 7.47
N ASN A 112 -3.48 -9.69 7.81
CA ASN A 112 -3.34 -9.08 9.13
C ASN A 112 -4.21 -7.81 9.22
N VAL A 113 -4.84 -7.55 10.36
CA VAL A 113 -5.60 -6.30 10.58
C VAL A 113 -4.68 -5.09 10.46
N SER A 114 -5.08 -4.11 9.65
CA SER A 114 -4.32 -2.89 9.39
C SER A 114 -5.22 -1.74 8.97
N LEU A 115 -4.97 -0.54 9.54
CA LEU A 115 -5.65 0.68 9.12
C LEU A 115 -5.28 1.13 7.69
N SER A 116 -4.13 0.69 7.19
CA SER A 116 -3.68 0.99 5.82
C SER A 116 -4.29 0.07 4.78
N GLY A 117 -4.93 -1.04 5.20
CA GLY A 117 -5.49 -2.04 4.31
C GLY A 117 -4.46 -2.61 3.33
N ALA A 118 -4.94 -3.03 2.15
CA ALA A 118 -4.15 -3.45 1.00
C ALA A 118 -4.54 -2.67 -0.26
N ILE A 119 -3.77 -2.85 -1.34
CA ILE A 119 -4.24 -2.52 -2.68
C ILE A 119 -5.08 -3.69 -3.17
N PHE A 120 -6.32 -3.44 -3.56
CA PHE A 120 -7.24 -4.52 -3.93
C PHE A 120 -8.08 -4.20 -5.16
N MET A 121 -8.40 -5.24 -5.93
CA MET A 121 -9.27 -5.18 -7.11
C MET A 121 -10.72 -5.38 -6.69
N ASP A 122 -11.66 -4.79 -7.43
CA ASP A 122 -13.09 -5.05 -7.25
C ASP A 122 -13.40 -6.56 -7.32
N TYR A 123 -14.24 -7.04 -6.40
CA TYR A 123 -14.60 -8.45 -6.31
C TYR A 123 -15.39 -8.97 -7.53
N GLN A 124 -15.93 -8.09 -8.39
CA GLN A 124 -16.64 -8.45 -9.63
C GLN A 124 -15.72 -8.47 -10.85
N ASP A 125 -14.59 -7.77 -10.80
CA ASP A 125 -13.67 -7.72 -11.92
C ASP A 125 -12.97 -9.06 -12.13
N SER A 126 -12.56 -9.34 -13.37
CA SER A 126 -11.85 -10.58 -13.67
C SER A 126 -10.35 -10.44 -13.31
N PRO A 127 -9.76 -11.38 -12.56
CA PRO A 127 -8.37 -11.27 -12.11
C PRO A 127 -7.34 -11.37 -13.24
N ASP A 128 -7.75 -11.84 -14.43
CA ASP A 128 -6.99 -11.91 -15.67
C ASP A 128 -7.14 -10.66 -16.55
N LEU A 129 -7.81 -9.60 -16.06
CA LEU A 129 -7.99 -8.31 -16.73
C LEU A 129 -8.72 -8.39 -18.09
N VAL A 130 -9.52 -9.42 -18.35
CA VAL A 130 -10.27 -9.56 -19.61
C VAL A 130 -11.50 -8.64 -19.73
N GLY A 131 -11.88 -7.99 -18.63
CA GLY A 131 -12.99 -7.04 -18.59
C GLY A 131 -12.66 -5.72 -19.30
N PHE A 132 -13.70 -4.96 -19.68
CA PHE A 132 -13.50 -3.65 -20.30
C PHE A 132 -12.89 -2.63 -19.32
N ASN A 133 -13.32 -2.69 -18.05
CA ASN A 133 -12.80 -1.87 -16.97
C ASN A 133 -12.27 -2.77 -15.86
N THR A 134 -11.28 -2.27 -15.13
CA THR A 134 -10.80 -2.86 -13.88
C THR A 134 -10.65 -1.75 -12.86
N PHE A 135 -11.28 -1.92 -11.71
CA PHE A 135 -11.24 -1.00 -10.59
C PHE A 135 -10.28 -1.54 -9.53
N ILE A 136 -9.26 -0.75 -9.23
CA ILE A 136 -8.29 -1.04 -8.18
C ILE A 136 -8.42 0.06 -7.12
N TYR A 137 -8.57 -0.36 -5.88
CA TYR A 137 -8.77 0.48 -4.70
C TYR A 137 -7.54 0.42 -3.79
N GLY A 138 -7.37 1.49 -3.02
CA GLY A 138 -6.32 1.60 -2.01
C GLY A 138 -6.52 2.86 -1.20
N HIS A 139 -6.07 2.85 0.06
CA HIS A 139 -6.23 4.01 0.94
C HIS A 139 -5.40 5.21 0.47
N ASN A 140 -5.99 6.40 0.57
CA ASN A 140 -5.27 7.67 0.40
C ASN A 140 -4.57 8.05 1.72
N MET A 141 -3.42 7.44 1.97
CA MET A 141 -2.69 7.66 3.23
C MET A 141 -1.98 9.03 3.24
N ARG A 142 -2.01 9.72 4.40
CA ARG A 142 -1.39 11.05 4.56
C ARG A 142 0.12 11.04 4.33
N ASN A 143 0.80 9.97 4.73
CA ASN A 143 2.24 9.76 4.53
C ASN A 143 2.65 9.40 3.09
N GLY A 144 1.69 9.27 2.16
CA GLY A 144 1.97 8.94 0.77
C GLY A 144 2.07 7.44 0.45
N THR A 145 1.94 6.55 1.44
CA THR A 145 1.87 5.09 1.19
C THR A 145 0.55 4.67 0.55
N MET A 146 0.46 3.42 0.10
CA MET A 146 -0.70 2.89 -0.62
C MET A 146 -1.01 3.76 -1.85
N PHE A 147 -2.21 4.32 -1.99
CA PHE A 147 -2.57 5.27 -3.05
C PHE A 147 -2.47 6.74 -2.61
N GLY A 148 -1.88 7.00 -1.44
CA GLY A 148 -1.68 8.34 -0.91
C GLY A 148 -0.79 9.24 -1.77
N SER A 149 0.10 8.66 -2.59
CA SER A 149 0.97 9.39 -3.51
C SER A 149 0.30 9.76 -4.84
N LEU A 150 -0.86 9.18 -5.18
CA LEU A 150 -1.57 9.49 -6.43
C LEU A 150 -1.96 10.98 -6.54
N LYS A 151 -2.19 11.65 -5.40
CA LYS A 151 -2.47 13.09 -5.36
C LYS A 151 -1.36 13.95 -5.96
N LYS A 152 -0.13 13.43 -6.08
CA LYS A 152 0.99 14.14 -6.72
C LYS A 152 0.73 14.41 -8.21
N TYR A 153 0.03 13.52 -8.91
CA TYR A 153 -0.36 13.74 -10.31
C TYR A 153 -1.32 14.92 -10.48
N LEU A 154 -2.06 15.30 -9.44
CA LEU A 154 -2.92 16.49 -9.45
C LEU A 154 -2.15 17.78 -9.10
N GLN A 155 -0.96 17.65 -8.50
CA GLN A 155 -0.16 18.77 -7.99
C GLN A 155 0.96 19.16 -8.95
N ASP A 156 1.42 18.21 -9.78
CA ASP A 156 2.54 18.39 -10.69
C ASP A 156 2.22 17.76 -12.06
N GLU A 157 1.88 18.61 -13.03
CA GLU A 157 1.56 18.20 -14.40
C GLU A 157 2.77 17.57 -15.12
N THR A 158 4.00 17.86 -14.68
CA THR A 158 5.22 17.31 -15.31
C THR A 158 5.42 15.82 -14.98
N LEU A 159 4.83 15.33 -13.88
CA LEU A 159 4.86 13.90 -13.53
C LEU A 159 4.06 13.05 -14.53
N ILE A 160 2.95 13.57 -15.05
CA ILE A 160 2.17 12.85 -16.07
C ILE A 160 2.97 12.77 -17.37
N GLN A 161 3.70 13.82 -17.72
CA GLN A 161 4.51 13.86 -18.94
C GLN A 161 5.73 12.93 -18.86
N SER A 162 6.41 12.89 -17.72
CA SER A 162 7.61 12.07 -17.51
C SER A 162 7.32 10.61 -17.17
N ALA A 163 6.18 10.32 -16.53
CA ALA A 163 5.76 8.96 -16.15
C ALA A 163 4.25 8.73 -16.43
N PRO A 164 3.85 8.66 -17.72
CA PRO A 164 2.44 8.57 -18.12
C PRO A 164 1.81 7.19 -17.89
N TYR A 165 2.63 6.16 -17.65
CA TYR A 165 2.20 4.78 -17.55
C TYR A 165 2.23 4.25 -16.12
N PHE A 166 1.29 3.36 -15.83
CA PHE A 166 1.40 2.39 -14.76
C PHE A 166 1.39 0.99 -15.35
N TYR A 167 1.91 0.04 -14.58
CA TYR A 167 2.11 -1.34 -15.02
C TYR A 167 1.40 -2.29 -14.06
N LEU A 168 0.71 -3.28 -14.62
CA LEU A 168 0.19 -4.43 -13.90
C LEU A 168 0.93 -5.66 -14.39
N TYR A 169 1.60 -6.36 -13.49
CA TYR A 169 2.25 -7.64 -13.79
C TYR A 169 1.31 -8.77 -13.37
N LEU A 170 1.13 -9.75 -14.26
CA LEU A 170 0.24 -10.89 -14.03
C LEU A 170 1.04 -12.17 -13.76
N LYS A 171 0.35 -13.17 -13.21
CA LYS A 171 0.95 -14.46 -12.84
C LYS A 171 1.48 -15.25 -14.03
N ASP A 172 0.94 -15.03 -15.22
CA ASP A 172 1.35 -15.67 -16.46
C ASP A 172 2.59 -15.02 -17.10
N GLY A 173 3.10 -13.93 -16.51
CA GLY A 173 4.28 -13.22 -16.96
C GLY A 173 3.99 -12.09 -17.97
N SER A 174 2.71 -11.76 -18.19
CA SER A 174 2.31 -10.54 -18.91
C SER A 174 2.38 -9.28 -18.04
#